data_AF-A0A6C0U1Q0-F1
#
_entry.id   AF-A0A6C0U1Q0-F1
#
_cell.length_a   1.000
_cell.length_b   1.000
_cell.length_c   1.000
_cell.angle_alpha   90.00
_cell.angle_beta   90.00
_cell.angle_gamma   90.00
#
_symmetry.space_group_name_H-M   'P 1'
#
loop_
_entity.id
_entity.type
_entity.pdbx_description
1 polymer ?
#
loop_
_entity_poly.entity_id
_entity_poly.type
_entity_poly.pdbx_seq_one_letter_code
_entity_poly.pdbx_strand_id
1 'polypeptide(L)'
;MTELPPIPTEFTSVIASRECEVARNGVCSKVLFEIGMPIQDVPTVAGLDWRCPIRTSEDIQIVERYACGVDSFQAIHNALRIVQSEIDAIAKCHSVTLFDAPYPADDPFGY
;
A
#
# COMPACT_ATOMS: atom_id res chain seq x y z
N MET A 1 -29.33 4.29 16.37
CA MET A 1 -28.43 4.37 15.20
C MET A 1 -28.20 2.94 14.74
N THR A 2 -28.36 2.65 13.45
CA THR A 2 -28.05 1.31 12.93
C THR A 2 -26.53 1.18 12.86
N GLU A 3 -25.96 0.25 13.60
CA GLU A 3 -24.52 -0.02 13.56
C GLU A 3 -24.17 -0.75 12.27
N LEU A 4 -23.15 -0.24 11.57
CA LEU A 4 -22.60 -0.91 10.39
C LEU A 4 -21.69 -2.06 10.85
N PRO A 5 -21.67 -3.19 10.12
CA PRO A 5 -20.74 -4.28 10.40
C PRO A 5 -19.29 -3.83 10.21
N PRO A 6 -18.31 -4.55 10.80
CA PRO A 6 -16.90 -4.25 10.60
C PRO A 6 -16.49 -4.40 9.14
N ILE A 7 -15.47 -3.63 8.73
CA ILE A 7 -14.89 -3.72 7.40
C ILE A 7 -14.17 -5.07 7.26
N PRO A 8 -14.41 -5.84 6.19
CA PRO A 8 -13.68 -7.07 5.92
C PRO A 8 -12.17 -6.83 5.81
N THR A 9 -11.36 -7.76 6.32
CA THR A 9 -9.89 -7.64 6.37
C THR A 9 -9.17 -8.65 5.46
N GLU A 10 -9.91 -9.45 4.71
CA GLU A 10 -9.32 -10.49 3.87
C GLU A 10 -8.52 -9.88 2.72
N PHE A 11 -7.32 -10.42 2.48
CA PHE A 11 -6.48 -10.05 1.35
C PHE A 11 -6.90 -10.81 0.09
N THR A 12 -6.92 -10.14 -1.04
CA THR A 12 -7.40 -10.67 -2.32
C THR A 12 -6.23 -11.10 -3.22
N SER A 13 -6.49 -11.56 -4.44
CA SER A 13 -5.44 -11.89 -5.40
C SER A 13 -4.62 -10.64 -5.77
N VAL A 14 -3.29 -10.77 -5.82
CA VAL A 14 -2.38 -9.66 -6.15
C VAL A 14 -2.59 -9.22 -7.60
N ILE A 15 -2.75 -7.91 -7.81
CA ILE A 15 -2.84 -7.28 -9.14
C ILE A 15 -1.63 -6.42 -9.49
N ALA A 16 -0.87 -5.99 -8.48
CA ALA A 16 0.37 -5.26 -8.66
C ALA A 16 1.32 -5.53 -7.49
N SER A 17 2.61 -5.58 -7.78
CA SER A 17 3.64 -5.72 -6.76
C SER A 17 4.89 -4.91 -7.09
N ARG A 18 5.63 -4.52 -6.05
CA ARG A 18 6.90 -3.83 -6.16
C ARG A 18 7.82 -4.22 -5.01
N GLU A 19 9.02 -4.67 -5.34
CA GLU A 19 10.11 -4.84 -4.40
C GLU A 19 10.98 -3.58 -4.39
N CYS A 20 11.45 -3.18 -3.20
CA CYS A 20 12.52 -2.21 -3.03
C CYS A 20 13.57 -2.73 -2.05
N GLU A 21 14.81 -2.26 -2.23
CA GLU A 21 15.89 -2.54 -1.29
C GLU A 21 16.01 -1.37 -0.31
N VAL A 22 16.10 -1.68 0.98
CA VAL A 22 16.19 -0.69 2.04
C VAL A 22 17.47 -0.94 2.83
N ALA A 23 18.34 0.06 2.89
CA ALA A 23 19.57 0.00 3.69
C ALA A 23 19.40 0.75 5.02
N ARG A 24 19.45 0.01 6.13
CA ARG A 24 19.34 0.52 7.51
C ARG A 24 20.61 0.18 8.30
N ASN A 25 21.38 1.18 8.72
CA ASN A 25 22.58 1.00 9.55
C ASN A 25 23.57 -0.07 9.02
N GLY A 26 23.74 -0.16 7.69
CA GLY A 26 24.63 -1.14 7.05
C GLY A 26 24.02 -2.53 6.82
N VAL A 27 22.75 -2.74 7.17
CA VAL A 27 21.98 -3.95 6.84
C VAL A 27 21.03 -3.63 5.68
N CYS A 28 21.06 -4.46 4.63
CA CYS A 28 20.11 -4.37 3.53
C CYS A 28 18.97 -5.37 3.74
N SER A 29 17.73 -4.89 3.69
CA SER A 29 16.51 -5.70 3.67
C SER A 29 15.76 -5.46 2.36
N LYS A 30 14.88 -6.41 2.01
CA LYS A 30 13.95 -6.29 0.90
C LYS A 30 12.56 -6.05 1.44
N VAL A 31 11.90 -5.00 0.96
CA VAL A 31 10.51 -4.71 1.28
C VAL A 31 9.68 -4.96 0.03
N LEU A 32 8.69 -5.83 0.15
CA LEU A 32 7.73 -6.14 -0.91
C LEU A 32 6.40 -5.48 -0.59
N PHE A 33 5.92 -4.66 -1.54
CA PHE A 33 4.59 -4.08 -1.52
C PHE A 33 3.71 -4.83 -2.53
N GLU A 34 2.55 -5.28 -2.08
CA GLU A 34 1.54 -5.94 -2.91
C GLU A 34 0.21 -5.21 -2.79
N ILE A 35 -0.45 -4.98 -3.94
CA ILE A 35 -1.81 -4.46 -4.02
C ILE A 35 -2.69 -5.60 -4.52
N GLY A 36 -3.73 -5.92 -3.75
CA GLY A 36 -4.73 -6.91 -4.12
C GLY A 36 -5.85 -6.35 -4.99
N MET A 37 -6.59 -7.25 -5.63
CA MET A 37 -7.78 -6.96 -6.42
C MET A 37 -8.79 -6.16 -5.57
N PRO A 38 -9.30 -5.01 -6.06
CA PRO A 38 -10.35 -4.29 -5.36
C PRO A 38 -11.64 -5.12 -5.30
N ILE A 39 -12.34 -5.03 -4.19
CA ILE A 39 -13.58 -5.76 -3.91
C ILE A 39 -14.63 -4.81 -3.34
N GLN A 40 -15.89 -4.95 -3.77
CA GLN A 40 -17.00 -4.15 -3.28
C GLN A 40 -17.64 -4.82 -2.04
N ASP A 41 -17.01 -4.67 -0.88
CA ASP A 41 -17.40 -5.36 0.36
C ASP A 41 -17.50 -4.44 1.59
N VAL A 42 -17.40 -3.11 1.43
CA VAL A 42 -17.41 -2.15 2.54
C VAL A 42 -18.81 -1.56 2.75
N PRO A 43 -19.52 -1.87 3.85
CA PRO A 43 -20.88 -1.38 4.03
C PRO A 43 -20.91 0.10 4.42
N THR A 44 -21.74 0.87 3.72
CA THR A 44 -21.99 2.29 3.97
C THR A 44 -23.50 2.55 4.12
N VAL A 45 -23.86 3.79 4.48
CA VAL A 45 -25.27 4.20 4.53
C VAL A 45 -25.95 4.24 3.15
N ALA A 46 -25.18 4.24 2.06
CA ALA A 46 -25.67 4.38 0.69
C ALA A 46 -25.50 3.10 -0.16
N GLY A 47 -24.96 2.03 0.42
CA GLY A 47 -24.70 0.78 -0.30
C GLY A 47 -23.37 0.16 0.10
N LEU A 48 -22.64 -0.36 -0.87
CA LEU A 48 -21.31 -0.94 -0.69
C LEU A 48 -20.26 -0.11 -1.43
N ASP A 49 -19.22 0.30 -0.70
CA ASP A 49 -18.01 0.89 -1.25
C ASP A 49 -16.97 -0.19 -1.56
N TRP A 50 -15.93 0.21 -2.27
CA TRP A 50 -14.82 -0.63 -2.68
C TRP A 50 -13.66 -0.55 -1.69
N ARG A 51 -13.07 -1.69 -1.40
CA ARG A 51 -11.81 -1.84 -0.67
C ARG A 51 -10.74 -2.38 -1.60
N CYS A 52 -9.52 -1.86 -1.49
CA CYS A 52 -8.35 -2.39 -2.14
C CYS A 52 -7.31 -2.74 -1.05
N PRO A 53 -7.01 -4.03 -0.84
CA PRO A 53 -6.08 -4.45 0.21
C PRO A 53 -4.63 -4.27 -0.23
N ILE A 54 -3.77 -3.94 0.74
CA ILE A 54 -2.34 -3.68 0.57
C ILE A 54 -1.61 -4.55 1.57
N ARG A 55 -0.55 -5.22 1.13
CA ARG A 55 0.31 -6.02 1.99
C ARG A 55 1.75 -5.54 1.81
N THR A 56 2.37 -5.22 2.93
CA THR A 56 3.79 -4.88 3.01
C THR A 56 4.49 -6.01 3.77
N SER A 57 5.48 -6.64 3.16
CA SER A 57 6.30 -7.66 3.81
C SER A 57 7.77 -7.25 3.84
N GLU A 58 8.38 -7.42 5.01
CA GLU A 58 9.81 -7.23 5.25
C GLU A 58 10.28 -8.35 6.18
N ASP A 59 11.17 -9.22 5.69
CA ASP A 59 11.61 -10.43 6.37
C ASP A 59 10.45 -11.33 6.85
N ILE A 60 10.19 -11.37 8.16
CA ILE A 60 9.11 -12.14 8.80
C ILE A 60 7.89 -11.28 9.17
N GLN A 61 7.98 -9.97 8.97
CA GLN A 61 6.90 -9.04 9.31
C GLN A 61 5.99 -8.84 8.11
N ILE A 62 4.69 -8.98 8.35
CA ILE A 62 3.63 -8.71 7.37
C ILE A 62 2.69 -7.69 7.97
N VAL A 63 2.46 -6.61 7.25
CA VAL A 63 1.49 -5.57 7.61
C VAL A 63 0.46 -5.47 6.50
N GLU A 64 -0.81 -5.63 6.85
CA GLU A 64 -1.92 -5.44 5.92
C GLU A 64 -2.63 -4.11 6.20
N ARG A 65 -2.94 -3.38 5.13
CA ARG A 65 -3.71 -2.14 5.13
C ARG A 65 -4.77 -2.20 4.05
N TYR A 66 -5.70 -1.26 4.09
CA TYR A 66 -6.81 -1.21 3.15
C TYR A 66 -7.07 0.22 2.73
N ALA A 67 -7.22 0.44 1.43
CA ALA A 67 -7.71 1.69 0.88
C ALA A 67 -9.20 1.54 0.52
N CYS A 68 -10.02 2.53 0.84
CA CYS A 68 -11.43 2.55 0.44
C CYS A 68 -11.67 3.56 -0.68
N GLY A 69 -12.68 3.33 -1.50
CA GLY A 69 -13.15 4.24 -2.54
C GLY A 69 -14.60 3.96 -2.92
N VAL A 70 -15.28 4.95 -3.49
CA VAL A 70 -16.67 4.81 -3.97
C VAL A 70 -16.75 3.90 -5.21
N ASP A 71 -15.63 3.71 -5.90
CA ASP A 71 -15.46 2.79 -7.03
C ASP A 71 -14.09 2.08 -6.96
N SER A 72 -13.89 1.09 -7.83
CA SER A 72 -12.68 0.29 -7.89
C SER A 72 -11.43 1.08 -8.28
N PHE A 73 -11.56 2.08 -9.16
CA PHE A 73 -10.44 2.90 -9.60
C PHE A 73 -9.96 3.83 -8.49
N GLN A 74 -10.88 4.44 -7.74
CA GLN A 74 -10.55 5.27 -6.60
C GLN A 74 -9.89 4.44 -5.49
N ALA A 75 -10.40 3.23 -5.22
CA ALA A 75 -9.78 2.34 -4.24
C ALA A 75 -8.34 1.96 -4.64
N ILE A 76 -8.09 1.64 -5.91
CA ILE A 76 -6.74 1.37 -6.44
C ILE A 76 -5.85 2.62 -6.34
N HIS A 77 -6.36 3.79 -6.75
CA HIS A 77 -5.59 5.04 -6.67
C HIS A 77 -5.17 5.35 -5.23
N ASN A 78 -6.10 5.20 -4.29
CA ASN A 78 -5.81 5.39 -2.87
C ASN A 78 -4.80 4.35 -2.35
N ALA A 79 -4.87 3.10 -2.81
CA ALA A 79 -3.91 2.07 -2.46
C ALA A 79 -2.50 2.39 -2.96
N LEU A 80 -2.36 2.84 -4.21
CA LEU A 80 -1.08 3.31 -4.77
C LEU A 80 -0.50 4.47 -3.96
N ARG A 81 -1.33 5.42 -3.53
CA ARG A 81 -0.91 6.55 -2.69
C ARG A 81 -0.43 6.13 -1.31
N ILE A 82 -1.07 5.12 -0.71
CA ILE A 82 -0.62 4.56 0.58
C ILE A 82 0.75 3.92 0.40
N VAL A 83 0.93 3.08 -0.64
CA VAL A 83 2.24 2.46 -0.94
C VAL A 83 3.32 3.53 -1.16
N GLN A 84 3.03 4.55 -1.96
CA GLN A 84 3.95 5.67 -2.16
C GLN A 84 4.32 6.35 -0.83
N SER A 85 3.33 6.68 0.00
CA SER A 85 3.57 7.29 1.30
C SER A 85 4.39 6.42 2.25
N GLU A 86 4.28 5.09 2.17
CA GLU A 86 5.11 4.17 2.95
C GLU A 86 6.57 4.18 2.46
N ILE A 87 6.78 4.16 1.14
CA ILE A 87 8.12 4.28 0.55
C ILE A 87 8.76 5.62 0.93
N ASP A 88 8.02 6.72 0.83
CA ASP A 88 8.48 8.06 1.23
C ASP A 88 8.84 8.10 2.72
N ALA A 89 8.04 7.47 3.59
CA ALA A 89 8.33 7.40 5.02
C ALA A 89 9.62 6.61 5.31
N ILE A 90 9.88 5.53 4.58
CA ILE A 90 11.12 4.77 4.70
C ILE A 90 12.30 5.61 4.19
N ALA A 91 12.14 6.27 3.04
CA ALA A 91 13.18 7.07 2.39
C ALA A 91 13.65 8.28 3.21
N LYS A 92 12.81 8.80 4.12
CA LYS A 92 13.19 9.88 5.05
C LYS A 92 14.28 9.48 6.07
N CYS A 93 14.34 8.20 6.42
CA CYS A 93 15.24 7.69 7.47
C CYS A 93 16.32 6.76 6.92
N HIS A 94 16.13 6.24 5.70
CA HIS A 94 16.91 5.14 5.14
C HIS A 94 17.15 5.35 3.64
N SER A 95 18.24 4.77 3.14
CA SER A 95 18.45 4.71 1.69
C SER A 95 17.53 3.66 1.08
N VAL A 96 16.78 4.05 0.06
CA VAL A 96 15.87 3.16 -0.68
C VAL A 96 16.31 3.10 -2.13
N THR A 97 16.39 1.90 -2.69
CA THR A 97 16.64 1.66 -4.11
C THR A 97 15.40 1.07 -4.76
N LEU A 98 15.01 1.66 -5.89
CA LEU A 98 13.88 1.25 -6.73
C LEU A 98 14.37 1.15 -8.18
N PHE A 99 14.16 0.02 -8.85
CA PHE A 99 14.63 -0.21 -10.22
C PHE A 99 16.15 0.00 -10.40
N ASP A 100 16.95 -0.52 -9.46
CA ASP A 100 18.40 -0.35 -9.45
C ASP A 100 18.87 1.13 -9.41
N ALA A 101 17.96 2.05 -9.07
CA ALA A 101 18.23 3.48 -8.94
C ALA A 101 17.84 4.00 -7.55
N PRO A 102 18.54 5.01 -7.01
CA PRO A 102 18.15 5.66 -5.76
C PRO A 102 16.73 6.24 -5.86
N TYR A 103 15.90 6.00 -4.84
CA TYR A 103 14.57 6.61 -4.75
C TYR A 103 14.72 8.10 -4.40
N PRO A 104 14.11 9.02 -5.18
CA PRO A 104 14.21 10.45 -4.92
C PRO A 104 13.36 10.82 -3.69
N ALA A 105 13.99 10.92 -2.52
CA ALA A 105 13.32 11.23 -1.26
C ALA A 105 12.75 12.67 -1.20
N ASP A 106 13.29 13.59 -2.01
CA ASP A 106 13.03 15.03 -1.93
C ASP A 106 12.30 15.62 -3.15
N ASP A 107 11.93 14.80 -4.14
CA ASP A 107 11.32 15.31 -5.37
C ASP A 107 10.24 14.39 -5.94
N PRO A 108 8.97 14.53 -5.51
CA PRO A 108 7.88 13.72 -6.03
C PRO A 108 7.53 14.04 -7.50
N PHE A 109 8.13 15.07 -8.13
CA PHE A 109 7.77 15.53 -9.47
C PHE A 109 8.92 16.04 -10.34
N GLY A 110 10.17 15.59 -10.12
CA GLY A 110 11.39 16.07 -10.81
C GLY A 110 11.22 16.71 -12.18
N TYR A 111 10.98 18.02 -12.15
CA TYR A 111 10.94 19.02 -13.22
C TYR A 111 11.55 20.31 -12.69
#